data_AF-A0A183G945-F1
#
_entry.id   AF-A0A183G945-F1
#
_cell.length_a   1.000
_cell.length_b   1.000
_cell.length_c   1.000
_cell.angle_alpha   90.00
_cell.angle_beta   90.00
_cell.angle_gamma   90.00
#
_symmetry.space_group_name_H-M   'P 1'
#
loop_
_entity.id
_entity.type
_entity.pdbx_description
1 polymer ?
#
loop_
_entity_poly.entity_id
_entity_poly.type
_entity_poly.pdbx_seq_one_letter_code
_entity_poly.pdbx_strand_id
1 'polypeptide(L)'
;MAVACPLVENGSSVFDTCPLIHYNHLDKELLPFYWPGYNPMANCKEYKSITVLVDGNVKLRNKDSNHKCKARCLFPKGDRLYITEEWISLPTDDLFECDVVETECVDNGVVESFLHTQIYEKIDDEREVRNGSVPDVYLLIIDSASSFMMKRSIPKTIAYLKEHFGAVQMEFLNKIGDNSRPNGFPLMFGKSIEGGSRDLVGLPPLVPDWNDTKICAEPLDRYPYILSEYSKAGYKTMLAQDYGVGMVYYPNCTGFNGSQADHLWK
;
A
#
# COMPACT_ATOMS: atom_id res chain seq x y z
N MET A 1 -11.28 -9.16 -24.42
CA MET A 1 -12.68 -9.61 -24.40
C MET A 1 -13.46 -8.59 -25.22
N ALA A 2 -14.05 -9.04 -26.33
CA ALA A 2 -14.79 -8.15 -27.24
C ALA A 2 -16.05 -7.65 -26.54
N VAL A 3 -16.29 -6.34 -26.59
CA VAL A 3 -17.53 -5.75 -26.10
C VAL A 3 -18.60 -6.02 -27.16
N ALA A 4 -19.52 -6.93 -26.86
CA ALA A 4 -20.75 -7.06 -27.63
C ALA A 4 -21.72 -5.97 -27.15
N CYS A 5 -21.83 -4.89 -27.92
CA CYS A 5 -22.83 -3.85 -27.69
C CYS A 5 -24.13 -4.21 -28.43
N PRO A 6 -25.31 -4.17 -27.77
CA PRO A 6 -26.58 -4.34 -28.46
C PRO A 6 -26.82 -3.16 -29.41
N LEU A 7 -27.35 -3.48 -30.60
CA LEU A 7 -27.74 -2.49 -31.59
C LEU A 7 -28.93 -1.70 -31.07
N VAL A 8 -28.79 -0.38 -30.93
CA VAL A 8 -29.90 0.50 -30.55
C VAL A 8 -30.71 0.83 -31.81
N GLU A 9 -31.89 0.23 -31.93
CA GLU A 9 -32.86 0.53 -32.98
C GLU A 9 -33.57 1.87 -32.69
N ASN A 10 -32.93 3.00 -33.02
CA ASN A 10 -33.56 4.29 -33.38
C ASN A 10 -32.56 5.44 -33.25
N GLY A 11 -31.80 5.77 -34.31
CA GLY A 11 -31.14 7.09 -34.51
C GLY A 11 -30.23 7.66 -33.41
N SER A 12 -30.12 7.02 -32.25
CA SER A 12 -29.34 7.40 -31.10
C SER A 12 -28.04 6.63 -31.16
N SER A 13 -26.94 7.35 -31.12
CA SER A 13 -25.61 6.80 -30.99
C SER A 13 -25.52 5.99 -29.71
N VAL A 14 -24.70 4.92 -29.71
CA VAL A 14 -24.30 4.21 -28.48
C VAL A 14 -23.60 5.15 -27.48
N PHE A 15 -23.13 6.31 -27.94
CA PHE A 15 -22.55 7.37 -27.12
C PHE A 15 -23.59 8.35 -26.54
N ASP A 16 -24.87 8.26 -26.94
CA ASP A 16 -25.92 9.17 -26.47
C ASP A 16 -26.46 8.79 -25.08
N THR A 17 -26.16 7.56 -24.62
CA THR A 17 -26.50 7.10 -23.28
C THR A 17 -25.29 6.43 -22.63
N CYS A 18 -25.11 6.63 -21.33
CA CYS A 18 -24.13 5.90 -20.53
C CYS A 18 -24.89 4.96 -19.57
N PRO A 19 -25.35 3.79 -20.06
CA PRO A 19 -26.06 2.85 -19.20
C PRO A 19 -25.08 2.29 -18.16
N LEU A 20 -25.34 2.55 -16.88
CA LEU A 20 -24.61 1.95 -15.78
C LEU A 20 -25.07 0.50 -15.56
N ILE A 21 -24.48 -0.42 -16.31
CA ILE A 21 -24.84 -1.84 -16.28
C ILE A 21 -24.10 -2.54 -15.15
N HIS A 22 -24.86 -3.26 -14.31
CA HIS A 22 -24.29 -4.18 -13.34
C HIS A 22 -24.09 -5.56 -13.99
N TYR A 23 -22.86 -5.92 -14.29
CA TYR A 23 -22.56 -7.21 -14.90
C TYR A 23 -22.49 -8.33 -13.84
N ASN A 24 -22.95 -9.52 -14.22
CA ASN A 24 -22.80 -10.72 -13.42
C ASN A 24 -21.33 -11.17 -13.39
N HIS A 25 -20.66 -10.96 -12.26
CA HIS A 25 -19.27 -11.35 -12.06
C HIS A 25 -19.04 -12.87 -12.04
N LEU A 26 -20.11 -13.68 -12.00
CA LEU A 26 -20.14 -15.14 -12.10
C LEU A 26 -20.92 -15.62 -13.32
N ASP A 27 -20.81 -14.90 -14.44
CA ASP A 27 -21.41 -15.34 -15.70
C ASP A 27 -20.95 -16.76 -16.08
N LYS A 28 -21.83 -17.53 -16.73
CA LYS A 28 -21.57 -18.91 -17.14
C LYS A 28 -20.31 -19.02 -18.01
N GLU A 29 -20.02 -18.01 -18.83
CA GLU A 29 -18.83 -17.96 -19.68
C GLU A 29 -17.52 -17.87 -18.88
N LEU A 30 -17.59 -17.36 -17.64
CA LEU A 30 -16.43 -17.17 -16.76
C LEU A 30 -16.18 -18.36 -15.83
N LEU A 31 -17.19 -19.20 -15.58
CA LEU A 31 -17.08 -20.35 -14.67
C LEU A 31 -15.94 -21.32 -15.01
N PRO A 32 -15.60 -21.59 -16.28
CA PRO A 32 -14.45 -22.45 -16.62
C PRO A 32 -13.09 -21.93 -16.11
N PHE A 33 -12.99 -20.63 -15.83
CA PHE A 33 -11.75 -19.98 -15.34
C PHE A 33 -11.79 -19.67 -13.83
N TYR A 34 -12.81 -20.15 -13.12
CA TYR A 34 -13.01 -19.87 -11.70
C TYR A 34 -12.77 -21.12 -10.86
N TRP A 35 -11.70 -21.10 -10.06
CA TRP A 35 -11.28 -22.23 -9.20
C TRP A 35 -11.24 -21.85 -7.72
N PRO A 36 -12.38 -21.66 -7.05
CA PRO A 36 -12.43 -21.16 -5.68
C PRO A 36 -11.78 -22.09 -4.64
N GLY A 37 -11.61 -23.37 -4.97
CA GLY A 37 -10.93 -24.35 -4.12
C GLY A 37 -9.42 -24.42 -4.32
N TYR A 38 -8.87 -23.71 -5.31
CA TYR A 38 -7.43 -23.74 -5.56
C TYR A 38 -6.69 -22.86 -4.56
N ASN A 39 -5.88 -23.49 -3.71
CA ASN A 39 -4.99 -22.80 -2.78
C ASN A 39 -3.54 -23.06 -3.19
N PRO A 40 -2.86 -22.11 -3.87
CA PRO A 40 -1.46 -22.30 -4.27
C PRO A 40 -0.51 -22.43 -3.07
N MET A 41 -0.95 -22.01 -1.88
CA MET A 41 -0.16 -22.06 -0.64
C MET A 41 -0.49 -23.26 0.25
N ALA A 42 -1.31 -24.22 -0.21
CA ALA A 42 -1.77 -25.35 0.61
C ALA A 42 -0.62 -26.20 1.20
N ASN A 43 0.50 -26.29 0.49
CA ASN A 43 1.68 -27.05 0.89
C ASN A 43 2.83 -26.16 1.40
N CYS A 44 2.59 -24.86 1.58
CA CYS A 44 3.59 -23.94 2.10
C CYS A 44 3.69 -24.07 3.62
N LYS A 45 4.92 -24.18 4.12
CA LYS A 45 5.22 -24.10 5.54
C LYS A 45 5.70 -22.69 5.85
N GLU A 46 5.13 -22.08 6.88
CA GLU A 46 5.58 -20.78 7.38
C GLU A 46 7.05 -20.87 7.83
N TYR A 47 7.87 -19.96 7.31
CA TYR A 47 9.26 -19.83 7.73
C TYR A 47 9.33 -19.17 9.11
N LYS A 48 10.14 -19.73 10.01
CA LYS A 48 10.40 -19.15 11.32
C LYS A 48 11.88 -18.79 11.41
N SER A 49 12.15 -17.50 11.49
CA SER A 49 13.49 -16.93 11.70
C SER A 49 14.13 -17.44 13.00
N ILE A 50 15.46 -17.46 13.04
CA ILE A 50 16.26 -17.80 14.23
C ILE A 50 16.02 -16.79 15.35
N THR A 51 15.82 -15.53 14.99
CA THR A 51 15.55 -14.40 15.90
C THR A 51 14.05 -14.11 16.02
N VAL A 52 13.64 -13.44 17.09
CA VAL A 52 12.29 -12.89 17.28
C VAL A 52 12.39 -11.54 17.95
N LEU A 53 11.59 -10.57 17.51
CA LEU A 53 11.43 -9.27 18.14
C LEU A 53 10.22 -9.29 19.08
N VAL A 54 10.41 -8.92 20.34
CA VAL A 54 9.35 -8.83 21.35
C VAL A 54 9.59 -7.57 22.18
N ASP A 55 8.66 -6.61 22.11
CA ASP A 55 8.70 -5.35 22.87
C ASP A 55 10.06 -4.64 22.75
N GLY A 56 10.51 -4.38 21.52
CA GLY A 56 11.81 -3.77 21.24
C GLY A 56 13.04 -4.66 21.46
N ASN A 57 12.90 -5.87 22.02
CA ASN A 57 14.02 -6.76 22.31
C ASN A 57 14.16 -7.87 21.26
N VAL A 58 15.37 -8.05 20.72
CA VAL A 58 15.66 -9.18 19.83
C VAL A 58 16.16 -10.37 20.64
N LYS A 59 15.45 -11.50 20.54
CA LYS A 59 15.76 -12.75 21.26
C LYS A 59 16.04 -13.87 20.26
N LEU A 60 16.93 -14.79 20.64
CA LEU A 60 17.11 -16.05 19.92
C LEU A 60 15.95 -17.00 20.26
N ARG A 61 15.32 -17.59 19.25
CA ARG A 61 14.26 -18.60 19.46
C ARG A 61 14.81 -19.86 20.09
N ASN A 62 16.00 -20.29 19.68
CA ASN A 62 16.69 -21.43 20.26
C ASN A 62 18.03 -20.98 20.85
N LYS A 63 18.11 -20.98 22.18
CA LYS A 63 19.29 -20.54 22.93
C LYS A 63 20.47 -21.52 22.82
N ASP A 64 20.20 -22.78 22.49
CA ASP A 64 21.24 -23.84 22.41
C ASP A 64 21.89 -23.91 21.03
N SER A 65 21.66 -22.91 20.18
CA SER A 65 22.16 -22.91 18.81
C SER A 65 23.52 -22.21 18.71
N ASN A 66 24.44 -22.76 17.90
CA ASN A 66 25.79 -22.21 17.68
C ASN A 66 25.80 -20.97 16.77
N HIS A 67 24.64 -20.37 16.48
CA HIS A 67 24.55 -19.23 15.59
C HIS A 67 25.20 -18.00 16.22
N LYS A 68 26.09 -17.37 15.46
CA LYS A 68 26.60 -16.03 15.79
C LYS A 68 25.67 -15.02 15.17
N CYS A 69 24.85 -14.39 16.00
CA CYS A 69 23.82 -13.46 15.54
C CYS A 69 24.16 -12.02 15.94
N LYS A 70 23.69 -11.07 15.12
CA LYS A 70 23.77 -9.64 15.35
C LYS A 70 22.49 -8.96 14.87
N ALA A 71 22.18 -7.79 15.43
CA ALA A 71 21.00 -7.00 15.11
C ALA A 71 21.33 -5.51 15.00
N ARG A 72 20.56 -4.74 14.24
CA ARG A 72 20.66 -3.28 14.14
C ARG A 72 19.34 -2.65 13.69
N CYS A 73 19.15 -1.37 14.00
CA CYS A 73 18.03 -0.59 13.48
C CYS A 73 18.26 -0.13 12.03
N LEU A 74 17.16 -0.11 11.26
CA LEU A 74 17.08 0.50 9.94
C LEU A 74 16.13 1.69 9.98
N PHE A 75 16.59 2.84 9.50
CA PHE A 75 15.80 4.07 9.39
C PHE A 75 15.63 4.48 7.93
N PRO A 76 14.41 4.79 7.47
CA PRO A 76 14.20 5.26 6.10
C PRO A 76 14.85 6.63 5.87
N LYS A 77 15.42 6.83 4.69
CA LYS A 77 16.00 8.10 4.23
C LYS A 77 15.47 8.44 2.84
N GLY A 78 14.53 9.38 2.79
CA GLY A 78 13.76 9.67 1.57
C GLY A 78 13.04 8.41 1.08
N ASP A 79 12.90 8.29 -0.23
CA ASP A 79 12.13 7.19 -0.83
C ASP A 79 12.87 5.84 -0.85
N ARG A 80 14.15 5.81 -1.26
CA ARG A 80 14.87 4.57 -1.63
C ARG A 80 15.97 4.14 -0.66
N LEU A 81 16.46 5.06 0.15
CA LEU A 81 17.65 4.83 0.96
C LEU A 81 17.22 4.51 2.38
N TYR A 82 18.12 3.87 3.11
CA TYR A 82 18.02 3.69 4.55
C TYR A 82 19.36 4.02 5.18
N ILE A 83 19.30 4.42 6.45
CA ILE A 83 20.45 4.59 7.33
C ILE A 83 20.41 3.43 8.31
N THR A 84 21.58 2.88 8.61
CA THR A 84 21.70 1.76 9.55
C THR A 84 22.45 2.22 10.78
N GLU A 85 22.06 1.70 11.94
CA GLU A 85 22.92 1.74 13.12
C GLU A 85 24.04 0.71 13.05
N GLU A 86 24.94 0.78 14.04
CA GLU A 86 25.98 -0.22 14.23
C GLU A 86 25.38 -1.57 14.65
N TRP A 87 26.08 -2.64 14.30
CA TRP A 87 25.67 -3.99 14.66
C TRP A 87 25.90 -4.26 16.15
N ILE A 88 24.86 -4.76 16.82
CA ILE A 88 24.90 -5.24 18.19
C ILE A 88 24.89 -6.77 18.17
N SER A 89 25.83 -7.40 18.89
CA SER A 89 25.89 -8.86 18.98
C SER A 89 24.78 -9.41 19.87
N LEU A 90 24.17 -10.53 19.48
CA LEU A 90 23.12 -11.21 20.24
C LEU A 90 23.69 -12.40 21.03
N PRO A 91 23.15 -12.73 22.21
CA PRO A 91 22.05 -12.05 22.88
C PRO A 91 22.47 -10.69 23.49
N THR A 92 21.54 -9.74 23.52
CA THR A 92 21.70 -8.44 24.20
C THR A 92 20.44 -8.13 25.01
N ASP A 93 20.60 -7.26 26.01
CA ASP A 93 19.49 -6.64 26.76
C ASP A 93 19.14 -5.24 26.20
N ASP A 94 19.81 -4.80 25.13
CA ASP A 94 19.54 -3.52 24.47
C ASP A 94 18.16 -3.51 23.79
N LEU A 95 17.49 -2.36 23.89
CA LEU A 95 16.24 -2.08 23.18
C LEU A 95 16.53 -1.50 21.80
N PHE A 96 15.87 -2.05 20.78
CA PHE A 96 15.90 -1.53 19.42
C PHE A 96 14.76 -0.54 19.23
N GLU A 97 15.09 0.74 19.31
CA GLU A 97 14.15 1.88 19.30
C GLU A 97 13.78 2.33 17.87
N CYS A 98 13.31 1.38 17.06
CA CYS A 98 12.99 1.61 15.65
C CYS A 98 11.89 0.67 15.14
N ASP A 99 11.25 1.04 14.03
CA ASP A 99 10.18 0.24 13.43
C ASP A 99 10.69 -1.01 12.71
N VAL A 100 11.93 -0.99 12.18
CA VAL A 100 12.51 -2.08 11.40
C VAL A 100 13.86 -2.48 11.98
N VAL A 101 13.96 -3.73 12.43
CA VAL A 101 15.19 -4.30 12.99
C VAL A 101 15.71 -5.38 12.06
N GLU A 102 16.91 -5.16 11.52
CA GLU A 102 17.61 -6.17 10.74
C GLU A 102 18.39 -7.09 11.66
N THR A 103 18.32 -8.39 11.38
CA THR A 103 19.11 -9.42 12.06
C THR A 103 19.88 -10.26 11.05
N GLU A 104 21.09 -10.65 11.43
CA GLU A 104 21.93 -11.56 10.66
C GLU A 104 22.49 -12.63 11.60
N CYS A 105 22.28 -13.91 11.25
CA CYS A 105 22.75 -15.07 12.00
C CYS A 105 23.62 -15.95 11.12
N VAL A 106 24.81 -16.30 11.59
CA VAL A 106 25.75 -17.16 10.86
C VAL A 106 25.95 -18.49 11.58
N ASP A 107 25.76 -19.60 10.87
CA ASP A 107 26.16 -20.94 11.31
C ASP A 107 26.80 -21.72 10.15
N ASN A 108 27.99 -22.25 10.37
CA ASN A 108 28.77 -23.03 9.40
C ASN A 108 28.87 -22.41 7.99
N GLY A 109 28.94 -21.08 7.91
CA GLY A 109 29.02 -20.33 6.65
C GLY A 109 27.68 -20.06 5.96
N VAL A 110 26.56 -20.55 6.52
CA VAL A 110 25.20 -20.17 6.11
C VAL A 110 24.80 -18.91 6.86
N VAL A 111 24.28 -17.93 6.12
CA VAL A 111 23.82 -16.65 6.66
C VAL A 111 22.30 -16.58 6.53
N GLU A 112 21.60 -16.42 7.65
CA GLU A 112 20.20 -15.98 7.67
C GLU A 112 20.15 -14.48 7.90
N SER A 113 19.55 -13.75 6.97
CA SER A 113 19.20 -12.34 7.16
C SER A 113 17.68 -12.22 7.28
N PHE A 114 17.20 -11.47 8.28
CA PHE A 114 15.78 -11.32 8.53
C PHE A 114 15.44 -9.91 9.03
N LEU A 115 14.32 -9.36 8.54
CA LEU A 115 13.77 -8.08 8.97
C LEU A 115 12.59 -8.32 9.91
N HIS A 116 12.72 -7.84 11.14
CA HIS A 116 11.61 -7.76 12.08
C HIS A 116 10.97 -6.38 11.98
N THR A 117 9.65 -6.32 12.15
CA THR A 117 8.89 -5.08 12.15
C THR A 117 8.14 -4.92 13.46
N GLN A 118 8.10 -3.68 13.94
CA GLN A 118 7.29 -3.23 15.07
C GLN A 118 6.81 -1.80 14.80
N ILE A 119 5.90 -1.32 15.64
CA ILE A 119 5.56 0.10 15.71
C ILE A 119 6.23 0.60 16.97
N TYR A 120 7.40 1.23 16.81
CA TYR A 120 8.11 1.81 17.94
C TYR A 120 7.64 3.25 18.14
N GLU A 121 6.91 3.50 19.22
CA GLU A 121 6.32 4.81 19.48
C GLU A 121 7.40 5.87 19.69
N LYS A 122 7.47 6.83 18.77
CA LYS A 122 8.30 8.02 18.91
C LYS A 122 7.60 9.01 19.82
N ILE A 123 8.28 9.39 20.90
CA ILE A 123 7.86 10.49 21.79
C ILE A 123 8.02 11.78 21.00
N ASP A 124 6.92 12.28 20.44
CA ASP A 124 6.88 13.61 19.82
C ASP A 124 6.21 14.57 20.81
N ASP A 125 7.01 15.46 21.39
CA ASP A 125 6.59 16.36 22.48
C ASP A 125 5.60 17.47 22.06
N GLU A 126 5.29 17.63 20.77
CA GLU A 126 4.60 18.85 20.27
C GLU A 126 3.24 18.61 19.57
N ARG A 127 2.71 17.39 19.52
CA ARG A 127 1.41 17.18 18.86
C ARG A 127 0.29 17.61 19.80
N GLU A 128 -0.50 18.60 19.38
CA GLU A 128 -1.73 18.96 20.09
C GLU A 128 -2.65 17.74 20.20
N VAL A 129 -2.73 17.18 21.40
CA VAL A 129 -3.64 16.08 21.71
C VAL A 129 -5.07 16.61 21.54
N ARG A 130 -5.76 16.09 20.53
CA ARG A 130 -7.17 16.44 20.32
C ARG A 130 -8.00 15.95 21.50
N ASN A 131 -8.75 16.88 22.10
CA ASN A 131 -9.78 16.54 23.06
C ASN A 131 -10.99 15.92 22.32
N GLY A 132 -11.17 14.61 22.46
CA GLY A 132 -12.32 13.87 21.93
C GLY A 132 -11.93 12.57 21.22
N SER A 133 -12.88 11.65 21.07
CA SER A 133 -12.69 10.43 20.29
C SER A 133 -12.81 10.77 18.80
N VAL A 134 -11.68 10.77 18.10
CA VAL A 134 -11.65 10.78 16.64
C VAL A 134 -11.51 9.34 16.14
N PRO A 135 -12.13 8.98 15.00
CA PRO A 135 -12.02 7.62 14.47
C PRO A 135 -10.63 7.37 13.88
N ASP A 136 -10.11 6.16 14.09
CA ASP A 136 -8.96 5.65 13.35
C ASP A 136 -9.32 5.44 11.88
N VAL A 137 -8.39 5.72 10.99
CA VAL A 137 -8.58 5.62 9.54
C VAL A 137 -7.62 4.60 8.96
N TYR A 138 -8.20 3.57 8.33
CA TYR A 138 -7.44 2.53 7.63
C TYR A 138 -7.69 2.65 6.12
N LEU A 139 -6.61 2.80 5.36
CA LEU A 139 -6.64 2.78 3.90
C LEU A 139 -6.00 1.49 3.40
N LEU A 140 -6.82 0.57 2.92
CA LEU A 140 -6.36 -0.69 2.33
C LEU A 140 -6.36 -0.56 0.81
N ILE A 141 -5.18 -0.62 0.20
CA ILE A 141 -5.01 -0.54 -1.24
C ILE A 141 -4.60 -1.93 -1.75
N ILE A 142 -5.28 -2.39 -2.80
CA ILE A 142 -4.98 -3.66 -3.45
C ILE A 142 -4.55 -3.35 -4.87
N ASP A 143 -3.29 -3.60 -5.17
CA ASP A 143 -2.74 -3.33 -6.50
C ASP A 143 -3.27 -4.33 -7.53
N SER A 144 -3.51 -3.82 -8.74
CA SER A 144 -3.84 -4.61 -9.93
C SER A 144 -5.12 -5.46 -9.81
N ALA A 145 -6.06 -5.01 -8.98
CA ALA A 145 -7.37 -5.66 -8.80
C ALA A 145 -8.52 -4.85 -9.43
N SER A 146 -9.37 -5.55 -10.17
CA SER A 146 -10.66 -4.99 -10.63
C SER A 146 -11.80 -5.35 -9.68
N SER A 147 -12.90 -4.58 -9.73
CA SER A 147 -14.13 -4.88 -8.97
C SER A 147 -14.61 -6.33 -9.16
N PHE A 148 -14.55 -6.86 -10.39
CA PHE A 148 -14.96 -8.25 -10.64
C PHE A 148 -13.98 -9.29 -10.10
N MET A 149 -12.67 -9.02 -10.15
CA MET A 149 -11.68 -9.90 -9.52
C MET A 149 -11.93 -9.98 -8.01
N MET A 150 -12.12 -8.83 -7.37
CA MET A 150 -12.38 -8.74 -5.94
C MET A 150 -13.64 -9.50 -5.52
N LYS A 151 -14.76 -9.30 -6.24
CA LYS A 151 -16.03 -10.00 -5.98
C LYS A 151 -15.90 -11.52 -6.09
N ARG A 152 -15.06 -12.03 -6.99
CA ARG A 152 -14.82 -13.48 -7.15
C ARG A 152 -13.81 -14.04 -6.17
N SER A 153 -12.70 -13.33 -5.94
CA SER A 153 -11.56 -13.86 -5.18
C SER A 153 -11.73 -13.73 -3.67
N ILE A 154 -12.43 -12.70 -3.20
CA ILE A 154 -12.66 -12.47 -1.75
C ILE A 154 -14.13 -12.21 -1.38
N PRO A 155 -15.09 -13.03 -1.87
CA PRO A 155 -16.53 -12.80 -1.64
C PRO A 155 -16.90 -12.81 -0.15
N LYS A 156 -16.23 -13.65 0.65
CA LYS A 156 -16.45 -13.73 2.10
C LYS A 156 -16.03 -12.44 2.80
N THR A 157 -14.89 -11.85 2.41
CA THR A 157 -14.41 -10.58 2.95
C THR A 157 -15.39 -9.44 2.63
N ILE A 158 -15.87 -9.38 1.38
CA ILE A 158 -16.83 -8.35 0.97
C ILE A 158 -18.15 -8.48 1.72
N ALA A 159 -18.68 -9.71 1.87
CA ALA A 159 -19.89 -9.97 2.66
C ALA A 159 -19.69 -9.53 4.12
N TYR A 160 -18.57 -9.92 4.73
CA TYR A 160 -18.24 -9.56 6.11
C TYR A 160 -18.16 -8.04 6.32
N LEU A 161 -17.49 -7.31 5.41
CA LEU A 161 -17.42 -5.85 5.45
C LEU A 161 -18.81 -5.21 5.36
N LYS A 162 -19.67 -5.70 4.47
CA LYS A 162 -21.04 -5.17 4.31
C LYS A 162 -21.91 -5.46 5.53
N GLU A 163 -21.90 -6.69 6.01
CA GLU A 163 -22.80 -7.19 7.04
C GLU A 163 -22.40 -6.72 8.45
N HIS A 164 -21.09 -6.63 8.74
CA HIS A 164 -20.59 -6.32 10.08
C HIS A 164 -20.03 -4.90 10.24
N PHE A 165 -19.52 -4.29 9.16
CA PHE A 165 -18.98 -2.92 9.20
C PHE A 165 -19.89 -1.91 8.50
N GLY A 166 -21.03 -2.34 7.94
CA GLY A 166 -21.92 -1.46 7.18
C GLY A 166 -21.24 -0.88 5.93
N ALA A 167 -20.26 -1.59 5.37
CA ALA A 167 -19.47 -1.08 4.25
C ALA A 167 -20.34 -0.82 3.01
N VAL A 168 -20.13 0.34 2.39
CA VAL A 168 -20.81 0.72 1.15
C VAL A 168 -19.91 0.39 -0.03
N GLN A 169 -20.40 -0.43 -0.96
CA GLN A 169 -19.68 -0.73 -2.19
C GLN A 169 -20.06 0.26 -3.30
N MET A 170 -19.07 1.00 -3.79
CA MET A 170 -19.23 1.92 -4.92
C MET A 170 -19.04 1.15 -6.24
N GLU A 171 -20.13 0.76 -6.90
CA GLU A 171 -20.09 -0.10 -8.09
C GLU A 171 -19.43 0.56 -9.31
N PHE A 172 -19.49 1.88 -9.41
CA PHE A 172 -19.03 2.64 -10.57
C PHE A 172 -17.91 3.63 -10.19
N LEU A 173 -17.11 3.28 -9.18
CA LEU A 173 -15.90 4.02 -8.84
C LEU A 173 -14.82 3.73 -9.89
N ASN A 174 -14.38 4.76 -10.59
CA ASN A 174 -13.38 4.66 -11.64
C ASN A 174 -12.00 5.06 -11.15
N LYS A 175 -10.98 4.41 -11.71
CA LYS A 175 -9.59 4.86 -11.63
C LYS A 175 -9.43 6.13 -12.50
N ILE A 176 -8.50 6.99 -12.13
CA ILE A 176 -8.25 8.30 -12.78
C ILE A 176 -7.32 8.17 -13.99
N GLY A 177 -6.31 7.31 -13.90
CA GLY A 177 -5.33 7.14 -14.97
C GLY A 177 -4.89 5.70 -15.15
N ASP A 178 -3.97 5.49 -16.07
CA ASP A 178 -3.42 4.16 -16.32
C ASP A 178 -2.24 3.83 -15.38
N ASN A 179 -2.09 2.57 -14.97
CA ASN A 179 -1.11 2.13 -13.96
C ASN A 179 -1.29 2.72 -12.54
N SER A 180 -0.39 2.39 -11.61
CA SER A 180 -0.55 2.73 -10.19
C SER A 180 -0.28 4.21 -9.89
N ARG A 181 0.76 4.80 -10.50
CA ARG A 181 1.21 6.18 -10.17
C ARG A 181 0.16 7.26 -10.50
N PRO A 182 -0.47 7.29 -11.69
CA PRO A 182 -1.54 8.25 -12.00
C PRO A 182 -2.78 8.17 -11.10
N ASN A 183 -3.02 7.03 -10.46
CA ASN A 183 -4.09 6.85 -9.48
C ASN A 183 -3.64 7.23 -8.06
N GLY A 184 -2.36 7.01 -7.75
CA GLY A 184 -1.79 7.35 -6.46
C GLY A 184 -1.70 8.85 -6.19
N PHE A 185 -1.38 9.66 -7.20
CA PHE A 185 -1.31 11.11 -7.00
C PHE A 185 -2.64 11.74 -6.57
N PRO A 186 -3.77 11.47 -7.24
CA PRO A 186 -5.08 11.93 -6.77
C PRO A 186 -5.44 11.40 -5.39
N LEU A 187 -5.14 10.13 -5.10
CA LEU A 187 -5.44 9.52 -3.81
C LEU A 187 -4.67 10.20 -2.66
N MET A 188 -3.40 10.53 -2.90
CA MET A 188 -2.51 11.03 -1.84
C MET A 188 -2.41 12.56 -1.77
N PHE A 189 -2.64 13.26 -2.88
CA PHE A 189 -2.49 14.71 -2.99
C PHE A 189 -3.77 15.42 -3.47
N GLY A 190 -4.80 14.68 -3.90
CA GLY A 190 -6.02 15.28 -4.47
C GLY A 190 -5.80 15.97 -5.81
N LYS A 191 -4.78 15.55 -6.58
CA LYS A 191 -4.37 16.17 -7.85
C LYS A 191 -4.14 15.12 -8.93
N SER A 192 -4.78 15.34 -10.08
CA SER A 192 -4.57 14.54 -11.30
C SER A 192 -3.23 14.89 -11.96
N ILE A 193 -2.59 13.86 -12.51
CA ILE A 193 -1.31 13.98 -13.22
C ILE A 193 -1.38 13.43 -14.65
N GLU A 194 -2.52 12.87 -15.02
CA GLU A 194 -2.81 12.34 -16.35
C GLU A 194 -4.11 12.98 -16.84
N GLY A 195 -4.11 13.39 -18.11
CA GLY A 195 -5.29 13.90 -18.80
C GLY A 195 -6.07 12.80 -19.49
N GLY A 196 -6.93 13.18 -20.42
CA GLY A 196 -7.68 12.21 -21.22
C GLY A 196 -8.43 12.87 -22.37
N SER A 197 -8.43 12.22 -23.54
CA SER A 197 -9.27 12.67 -24.66
C SER A 197 -10.74 12.39 -24.35
N ARG A 198 -11.60 13.36 -24.67
CA ARG A 198 -13.05 13.23 -24.61
C ARG A 198 -13.68 13.54 -25.98
N ASP A 199 -12.90 13.43 -27.03
CA ASP A 199 -13.31 13.77 -28.40
C ASP A 199 -14.47 12.87 -28.87
N LEU A 200 -14.48 11.61 -28.44
CA LEU A 200 -15.55 10.63 -28.74
C LEU A 200 -16.94 11.07 -28.24
N VAL A 201 -17.00 11.95 -27.24
CA VAL A 201 -18.25 12.51 -26.70
C VAL A 201 -18.37 14.02 -26.98
N GLY A 202 -17.54 14.56 -27.86
CA GLY A 202 -17.58 15.97 -28.26
C GLY A 202 -17.24 16.96 -27.14
N LEU A 203 -16.48 16.55 -26.12
CA LEU A 203 -16.12 17.38 -24.98
C LEU A 203 -14.62 17.73 -24.99
N PRO A 204 -14.24 18.88 -24.39
CA PRO A 204 -12.83 19.23 -24.24
C PRO A 204 -12.03 18.15 -23.49
N PRO A 205 -10.73 17.99 -23.79
CA PRO A 205 -9.90 17.02 -23.10
C PRO A 205 -9.77 17.36 -21.61
N LEU A 206 -9.57 16.34 -20.79
CA LEU A 206 -9.19 16.51 -19.39
C LEU A 206 -7.75 16.99 -19.33
N VAL A 207 -7.53 18.10 -18.61
CA VAL A 207 -6.21 18.67 -18.36
C VAL A 207 -5.77 18.25 -16.96
N PRO A 208 -4.56 17.70 -16.79
CA PRO A 208 -4.07 17.32 -15.47
C PRO A 208 -3.85 18.55 -14.59
N ASP A 209 -4.10 18.41 -13.29
CA ASP A 209 -3.86 19.49 -12.31
C ASP A 209 -2.38 19.83 -12.19
N TRP A 210 -1.51 18.82 -12.25
CA TRP A 210 -0.07 18.93 -12.08
C TRP A 210 0.69 18.47 -13.32
N ASN A 211 1.84 19.12 -13.55
CA ASN A 211 2.76 18.81 -14.64
C ASN A 211 4.00 18.07 -14.14
N ASP A 212 4.86 17.66 -15.07
CA ASP A 212 6.11 16.92 -14.81
C ASP A 212 7.04 17.60 -13.79
N THR A 213 7.09 18.93 -13.78
CA THR A 213 7.89 19.68 -12.81
C THR A 213 7.44 19.38 -11.39
N LYS A 214 6.13 19.47 -11.10
CA LYS A 214 5.58 19.24 -9.76
C LYS A 214 5.67 17.77 -9.34
N ILE A 215 5.42 16.85 -10.26
CA ILE A 215 5.37 15.41 -9.93
C ILE A 215 6.75 14.74 -9.89
N CYS A 216 7.80 15.42 -10.39
CA CYS A 216 9.11 14.79 -10.58
C CYS A 216 10.32 15.66 -10.18
N ALA A 217 10.37 16.93 -10.61
CA ALA A 217 11.58 17.76 -10.43
C ALA A 217 11.63 18.47 -9.06
N GLU A 218 10.48 18.64 -8.42
CA GLU A 218 10.38 19.24 -7.10
C GLU A 218 10.19 18.18 -6.00
N PRO A 219 10.69 18.41 -4.78
CA PRO A 219 10.40 17.54 -3.65
C PRO A 219 8.89 17.51 -3.34
N LEU A 220 8.33 16.31 -3.20
CA LEU A 220 6.91 16.12 -2.92
C LEU A 220 6.49 16.65 -1.54
N ASP A 221 7.44 16.78 -0.61
CA ASP A 221 7.24 17.34 0.74
C ASP A 221 6.69 18.78 0.71
N ARG A 222 6.83 19.50 -0.42
CA ARG A 222 6.33 20.88 -0.58
C ARG A 222 4.81 20.95 -0.75
N TYR A 223 4.15 19.82 -0.97
CA TYR A 223 2.73 19.75 -1.29
C TYR A 223 1.92 19.07 -0.19
N PRO A 224 0.64 19.45 -0.01
CA PRO A 224 -0.24 18.78 0.94
C PRO A 224 -0.39 17.29 0.61
N TYR A 225 0.10 16.44 1.50
CA TYR A 225 0.08 14.99 1.37
C TYR A 225 -0.78 14.38 2.47
N ILE A 226 -1.68 13.47 2.13
CA ILE A 226 -2.73 13.00 3.05
C ILE A 226 -2.20 12.56 4.41
N LEU A 227 -1.14 11.74 4.49
CA LEU A 227 -0.61 11.31 5.79
C LEU A 227 0.04 12.46 6.56
N SER A 228 0.70 13.39 5.88
CA SER A 228 1.24 14.59 6.55
C SER A 228 0.13 15.47 7.13
N GLU A 229 -1.02 15.57 6.45
CA GLU A 229 -2.18 16.32 6.94
C GLU A 229 -2.85 15.63 8.13
N TYR A 230 -2.96 14.29 8.11
CA TYR A 230 -3.40 13.53 9.28
C TYR A 230 -2.43 13.67 10.46
N SER A 231 -1.12 13.64 10.22
CA SER A 231 -0.10 13.85 11.26
C SER A 231 -0.21 15.24 11.89
N LYS A 232 -0.34 16.30 11.08
CA LYS A 232 -0.63 17.68 11.55
C LYS A 232 -1.95 17.78 12.31
N ALA A 233 -2.93 16.94 11.99
CA ALA A 233 -4.20 16.85 12.68
C ALA A 233 -4.14 16.04 14.00
N GLY A 234 -2.96 15.59 14.42
CA GLY A 234 -2.73 14.88 15.69
C GLY A 234 -2.79 13.35 15.59
N TYR A 235 -2.95 12.79 14.39
CA TYR A 235 -2.91 11.33 14.20
C TYR A 235 -1.47 10.82 14.21
N LYS A 236 -1.28 9.57 14.65
CA LYS A 236 -0.09 8.79 14.32
C LYS A 236 -0.34 8.11 12.98
N THR A 237 0.60 8.25 12.06
CA THR A 237 0.44 7.84 10.67
C THR A 237 1.40 6.72 10.31
N MET A 238 0.91 5.79 9.51
CA MET A 238 1.67 4.62 9.10
C MET A 238 1.46 4.36 7.61
N LEU A 239 2.54 3.99 6.93
CA LEU A 239 2.49 3.43 5.58
C LEU A 239 3.23 2.10 5.58
N ALA A 240 2.49 1.05 5.23
CA ALA A 240 3.03 -0.29 5.01
C ALA A 240 2.69 -0.73 3.59
N GLN A 241 3.69 -1.16 2.83
CA GLN A 241 3.52 -1.64 1.46
C GLN A 241 4.37 -2.89 1.22
N ASP A 242 3.89 -3.76 0.33
CA ASP A 242 4.53 -5.02 -0.04
C ASP A 242 5.27 -4.95 -1.40
N TYR A 243 5.29 -3.77 -2.02
CA TYR A 243 5.92 -3.55 -3.33
C TYR A 243 6.84 -2.32 -3.32
N GLY A 244 7.96 -2.43 -4.03
CA GLY A 244 8.82 -1.30 -4.45
C GLY A 244 9.05 -0.19 -3.41
N VAL A 245 9.05 1.05 -3.88
CA VAL A 245 9.52 2.22 -3.12
C VAL A 245 8.37 3.09 -2.59
N GLY A 246 7.23 3.05 -3.27
CA GLY A 246 6.08 3.90 -2.99
C GLY A 246 5.19 4.07 -4.22
N MET A 247 3.90 4.28 -3.99
CA MET A 247 2.92 4.46 -5.08
C MET A 247 3.19 5.69 -5.97
N VAL A 248 3.80 6.75 -5.42
CA VAL A 248 4.08 8.01 -6.14
C VAL A 248 5.52 8.13 -6.64
N TYR A 249 6.35 7.14 -6.28
CA TYR A 249 7.75 7.06 -6.68
C TYR A 249 7.89 6.85 -8.19
N TYR A 250 8.95 7.43 -8.78
CA TYR A 250 9.36 7.11 -10.14
C TYR A 250 10.89 7.29 -10.31
N PRO A 251 11.54 6.47 -11.15
CA PRO A 251 12.97 6.63 -11.42
C PRO A 251 13.33 8.04 -11.89
N ASN A 252 14.45 8.56 -11.38
CA ASN A 252 15.00 9.89 -11.68
C ASN A 252 14.14 11.09 -11.25
N CYS A 253 13.06 10.88 -10.50
CA CYS A 253 12.34 11.96 -9.82
C CYS A 253 12.90 12.20 -8.42
N THR A 254 12.75 13.43 -7.93
CA THR A 254 13.19 13.85 -6.59
C THR A 254 12.47 13.09 -5.48
N GLY A 255 11.16 12.87 -5.60
CA GLY A 255 10.38 12.12 -4.62
C GLY A 255 10.23 12.86 -3.28
N PHE A 256 10.15 12.11 -2.19
CA PHE A 256 10.19 12.68 -0.83
C PHE A 256 11.61 12.78 -0.30
N ASN A 257 11.93 13.92 0.32
CA ASN A 257 13.14 14.13 1.10
C ASN A 257 12.97 13.61 2.53
N GLY A 258 11.81 13.85 3.14
CA GLY A 258 11.46 13.41 4.48
C GLY A 258 10.77 12.05 4.52
N SER A 259 10.40 11.62 5.72
CA SER A 259 9.55 10.45 5.90
C SER A 259 8.13 10.75 5.44
N GLN A 260 7.51 9.81 4.72
CA GLN A 260 6.12 9.95 4.25
C GLN A 260 5.10 9.82 5.40
N ALA A 261 5.46 9.11 6.47
CA ALA A 261 4.61 8.89 7.63
C ALA A 261 5.47 8.75 8.89
N ASP A 262 4.84 8.68 10.06
CA ASP A 262 5.55 8.50 11.33
C ASP A 262 6.21 7.12 11.42
N HIS A 263 5.51 6.11 10.89
CA HIS A 263 5.94 4.72 10.79
C HIS A 263 5.94 4.24 9.34
N LEU A 264 7.03 3.60 8.91
CA LEU A 264 7.21 3.11 7.54
C LEU A 264 7.67 1.65 7.53
N TRP A 265 6.88 0.77 6.91
CA TRP A 265 7.26 -0.60 6.59
C TRP A 265 7.32 -0.74 5.06
N LYS A 266 8.53 -0.69 4.52
CA LYS A 266 8.83 -0.74 3.08
C LYS A 266 9.96 -1.71 2.79
#